data_AF-A0A7X4ALD2-F1
#
_entry.id   AF-A0A7X4ALD2-F1
#
_cell.length_a   1.000
_cell.length_b   1.000
_cell.length_c   1.000
_cell.angle_alpha   90.00
_cell.angle_beta   90.00
_cell.angle_gamma   90.00
#
_symmetry.space_group_name_H-M   'P 1'
#
loop_
_entity.id
_entity.type
_entity.pdbx_description
1 polymer ?
#
loop_
_entity_poly.entity_id
_entity_poly.type
_entity_poly.pdbx_seq_one_letter_code
_entity_poly.pdbx_strand_id
1 'polypeptide(L)' 'MAATQVDFDNFIGRSWDRLDLAERELLYGSYIAREVYTPQTLPLQRIEAIGDSVEACVAKLQERNLDPLNFEFVRLDPPY' A
#
# COMPACT_ATOMS: atom_id res chain seq x y z
N MET A 1 -3.50 0.43 24.48
CA MET A 1 -3.32 -0.85 23.78
C MET A 1 -2.40 -0.56 22.61
N ALA A 2 -1.15 -1.04 22.68
CA ALA A 2 -0.18 -0.79 21.62
C ALA A 2 -0.61 -1.61 20.41
N ALA A 3 -1.15 -0.94 19.39
CA ALA A 3 -1.30 -1.55 18.09
C ALA A 3 0.09 -2.06 17.69
N THR A 4 0.20 -3.35 17.42
CA THR A 4 1.39 -3.94 16.82
C THR A 4 1.65 -3.13 15.56
N GLN A 5 2.60 -2.20 15.62
CA GLN A 5 2.95 -1.35 14.50
C GLN A 5 3.62 -2.28 13.49
N VAL A 6 2.81 -2.86 12.61
CA VAL A 6 3.31 -3.61 11.46
C VAL A 6 4.27 -2.67 10.75
N ASP A 7 5.53 -3.08 10.58
CA ASP A 7 6.54 -2.31 9.87
C ASP A 7 6.16 -2.23 8.39
N PHE A 8 5.24 -1.30 8.10
CA PHE A 8 4.67 -1.09 6.77
C PHE A 8 5.75 -0.76 5.73
N ASP A 9 6.86 -0.16 6.17
CA ASP A 9 8.03 0.14 5.35
C ASP A 9 8.64 -1.11 4.68
N ASN A 10 8.51 -2.30 5.27
CA ASN A 10 9.01 -3.55 4.67
C ASN A 10 8.18 -4.00 3.44
N PHE A 11 6.97 -3.46 3.29
CA PHE A 11 6.09 -3.76 2.17
C PHE A 11 6.17 -2.72 1.05
N ILE A 12 6.78 -1.57 1.32
CA ILE A 12 6.92 -0.50 0.31
C ILE A 12 7.86 -0.97 -0.81
N GLY A 13 7.46 -0.71 -2.05
CA GLY A 13 8.16 -1.14 -3.25
C GLY A 13 7.98 -2.61 -3.61
N ARG A 14 7.29 -3.41 -2.79
CA ARG A 14 6.89 -4.79 -3.13
C ARG A 14 5.57 -4.79 -3.90
N SER A 15 5.39 -5.81 -4.73
CA SER A 15 4.13 -6.03 -5.45
C SER A 15 3.11 -6.64 -4.50
N TRP A 16 1.88 -6.12 -4.55
CA TRP A 16 0.72 -6.70 -3.85
C TRP A 16 0.53 -8.21 -4.13
N ASP A 17 0.77 -8.63 -5.38
CA ASP A 17 0.65 -10.03 -5.81
C ASP A 17 1.72 -10.97 -5.22
N ARG A 18 2.78 -10.42 -4.62
CA ARG A 18 3.89 -11.19 -4.02
C ARG A 18 3.83 -11.24 -2.49
N LEU A 19 2.70 -10.86 -1.91
CA LEU A 19 2.47 -10.98 -0.48
C LEU A 19 1.95 -12.36 -0.14
N ASP A 20 2.56 -13.01 0.85
CA ASP A 20 2.09 -14.28 1.39
C ASP A 20 0.80 -14.10 2.19
N LEU A 21 0.08 -15.21 2.44
CA LEU A 21 -1.20 -15.18 3.16
C LEU A 21 -1.08 -14.47 4.52
N ALA A 22 -0.04 -14.78 5.30
CA ALA A 22 0.20 -14.17 6.60
C ALA A 22 0.45 -12.65 6.49
N GLU A 23 1.13 -12.20 5.44
CA GLU A 23 1.36 -10.78 5.17
C GLU A 23 0.05 -10.07 4.79
N ARG A 24 -0.80 -10.72 3.99
CA ARG A 24 -2.12 -10.20 3.63
C ARG A 24 -3.06 -10.10 4.84
N GLU A 25 -2.99 -11.04 5.78
CA GLU A 25 -3.73 -10.96 7.03
C GLU A 25 -3.25 -9.81 7.92
N LEU A 26 -1.95 -9.51 7.94
CA LEU A 26 -1.39 -8.39 8.70
C LEU A 26 -1.78 -7.02 8.11
N LEU A 27 -1.92 -6.93 6.79
CA LEU A 27 -2.32 -5.71 6.09
C LEU A 27 -3.83 -5.60 5.90
N TYR A 28 -4.60 -6.60 6.34
CA TYR A 28 -6.05 -6.61 6.19
C TYR A 28 -6.70 -5.37 6.81
N GLY A 29 -7.59 -4.74 6.05
CA GLY A 29 -8.29 -3.53 6.48
C GLY A 29 -7.50 -2.24 6.35
N SER A 30 -6.18 -2.30 6.10
CA SER A 30 -5.35 -1.15 5.76
C SER A 30 -5.61 -0.65 4.34
N TYR A 31 -5.30 0.62 4.12
CA TYR A 31 -5.25 1.24 2.80
C TYR A 31 -3.84 1.14 2.24
N ILE A 32 -3.76 0.79 0.96
CA ILE A 32 -2.52 0.83 0.19
C ILE A 32 -2.64 1.86 -0.92
N ALA A 33 -1.54 2.54 -1.21
CA ALA A 33 -1.37 3.33 -2.42
C ALA A 33 -0.56 2.51 -3.42
N ARG A 34 -1.14 2.21 -4.57
CA ARG A 34 -0.46 1.55 -5.70
C ARG A 34 -0.44 2.48 -6.90
N GLU A 35 0.65 2.47 -7.66
CA GLU A 35 0.76 3.34 -8.83
C GLU A 35 -0.38 3.07 -9.84
N VAL A 36 -1.02 4.13 -10.35
CA VAL A 36 -2.11 4.01 -11.32
C VAL A 36 -1.55 3.40 -12.61
N TYR A 37 -2.19 2.35 -13.10
CA TYR A 37 -1.81 1.69 -14.34
C TYR A 37 -1.77 2.69 -15.50
N THR A 38 -0.63 2.79 -16.17
CA THR A 38 -0.55 3.28 -17.54
C THR A 38 0.01 2.17 -18.43
N PRO A 39 -0.49 1.98 -19.66
CA PRO A 39 0.00 0.94 -20.57
C PRO A 39 1.50 1.06 -20.93
N GLN A 40 2.13 2.17 -20.57
CA GLN A 40 3.56 2.43 -20.74
C GLN A 40 4.42 1.91 -19.57
N THR A 41 3.80 1.61 -18.41
CA THR A 41 4.45 1.15 -17.16
C THR A 41 3.93 -0.24 -16.76
N LEU A 42 4.17 -1.25 -17.58
CA LEU A 42 3.91 -2.66 -17.26
C LEU A 42 4.90 -3.21 -16.21
N PRO A 43 4.55 -4.19 -15.36
CA PRO A 43 3.38 -4.32 -14.50
C PRO A 43 3.83 -4.76 -13.10
N LEU A 44 3.97 -3.84 -12.15
CA LEU A 44 4.01 -4.22 -10.75
C LEU A 44 3.13 -3.21 -10.03
N GLN A 45 1.98 -3.66 -9.51
CA GLN A 45 1.19 -2.90 -8.55
C GLN A 45 1.99 -2.80 -7.24
N ARG A 46 3.05 -1.99 -7.29
CA ARG A 46 3.95 -1.77 -6.18
C ARG A 46 3.22 -0.93 -5.16
N ILE A 47 3.35 -1.34 -3.92
CA ILE A 47 2.81 -0.59 -2.80
C ILE A 47 3.79 0.56 -2.53
N GLU A 48 3.37 1.80 -2.72
CA GLU A 48 4.20 2.98 -2.45
C GLU A 48 3.91 3.61 -1.08
N ALA A 49 2.72 3.35 -0.53
CA ALA A 49 2.38 3.71 0.84
C ALA A 49 1.33 2.76 1.43
N ILE A 50 1.34 2.60 2.75
CA ILE A 50 0.32 1.87 3.53
C ILE A 50 -0.08 2.70 4.74
N GLY A 51 -1.37 2.77 5.05
CA GLY A 51 -1.87 3.42 6.24
C GLY A 51 -3.27 2.97 6.62
N ASP A 52 -3.75 3.41 7.78
CA ASP A 52 -5.08 3.06 8.29
C ASP A 52 -6.21 3.84 7.60
N SER A 53 -5.85 4.88 6.83
CA SER A 53 -6.75 5.70 6.03
C SER A 53 -6.07 6.18 4.74
N VAL A 54 -6.86 6.65 3.78
CA VAL A 54 -6.34 7.30 2.56
C VAL A 54 -5.49 8.51 2.90
N GLU A 55 -5.89 9.33 3.89
CA GLU A 55 -5.14 10.51 4.34
C GLU A 55 -3.75 10.13 4.87
N ALA A 56 -3.64 9.03 5.62
CA ALA A 56 -2.36 8.50 6.09
C ALA A 56 -1.46 8.04 4.94
N CYS A 57 -2.03 7.43 3.89
CA CYS A 57 -1.29 7.10 2.68
C CYS A 57 -0.81 8.35 1.94
N VAL A 58 -1.67 9.38 1.82
CA VAL A 58 -1.33 10.66 1.17
C VAL A 58 -0.17 11.34 1.90
N ALA A 59 -0.22 11.41 3.24
CA ALA A 59 0.86 12.00 4.04
C ALA A 59 2.20 11.30 3.78
N LYS A 60 2.22 9.95 3.76
CA LYS A 60 3.44 9.16 3.46
C LYS A 60 3.95 9.37 2.05
N LEU A 61 3.07 9.51 1.05
CA LEU A 61 3.48 9.82 -0.33
C LEU A 61 4.12 11.22 -0.40
N GLN A 62 3.52 12.21 0.25
CA GLN A 62 4.04 13.57 0.29
C GLN A 62 5.40 13.66 1.00
N GLU A 63 5.60 12.93 2.11
CA GLU A 63 6.90 12.81 2.79
C GLU A 63 7.99 12.26 1.86
N ARG A 64 7.61 11.41 0.91
CA ARG A 64 8.48 10.82 -0.11
C ARG A 64 8.59 11.67 -1.38
N ASN A 65 8.01 12.87 -1.40
CA ASN A 65 7.91 13.75 -2.58
C ASN A 65 7.24 13.08 -3.79
N LEU A 66 6.31 12.15 -3.55
CA LEU A 66 5.50 11.51 -4.56
C LEU A 66 4.15 12.23 -4.69
N ASP A 67 3.65 12.37 -5.92
CA ASP A 67 2.35 13.01 -6.18
C ASP A 67 1.22 11.99 -5.94
N PRO A 68 0.35 12.20 -4.92
CA PRO A 68 -0.74 11.29 -4.59
C PRO A 68 -1.73 11.03 -5.72
N LEU A 69 -1.83 11.93 -6.70
CA LEU A 69 -2.75 11.79 -7.84
C LEU A 69 -2.31 10.71 -8.83
N ASN A 70 -1.03 10.31 -8.80
CA ASN A 70 -0.52 9.21 -9.61
C ASN A 70 -0.74 7.83 -8.95
N PHE A 71 -1.40 7.79 -7.78
CA PHE A 71 -1.64 6.56 -7.03
C PHE A 71 -3.12 6.27 -6.88
N GLU A 72 -3.46 4.99 -7.01
CA GLU A 72 -4.76 4.44 -6.67
C GLU A 72 -4.73 3.97 -5.22
N PHE A 73 -5.73 4.39 -4.44
CA PHE A 73 -5.88 3.99 -3.06
C PHE A 73 -6.89 2.84 -2.98
N VAL A 74 -6.44 1.70 -2.48
CA VAL A 74 -7.25 0.48 -2.36
C VAL A 74 -7.23 0.02 -0.93
N ARG A 75 -8.40 -0.31 -0.38
CA ARG A 75 -8.50 -0.97 0.91
C ARG A 75 -8.31 -2.47 0.72
N LEU A 76 -7.50 -3.08 1.56
CA LEU A 76 -7.22 -4.50 1.46
C LEU A 76 -8.37 -5.33 2.03
N ASP A 77 -9.00 -6.10 1.14
CA ASP A 77 -10.05 -7.06 1.44
C ASP A 77 -9.50 -8.29 2.18
N PRO A 78 -10.38 -9.07 2.84
CA PRO A 78 -9.96 -10.31 3.49
C PRO A 78 -9.41 -11.29 2.44
N PRO A 79 -8.41 -12.10 2.79
CA PRO A 79 -7.80 -13.02 1.84
C PRO A 79 -8.66 -14.27 1.52
N TYR A 80 -9.89 -14.36 2.04
CA TYR A 80 -10.83 -15.48 1.93
C TYR A 80 -12.26 -15.04 1.66
#